data_AF-A0A9R1XIQ1-F1
#
_entry.id   AF-A0A9R1XIQ1-F1
#
_cell.length_a   1.000
_cell.length_b   1.000
_cell.length_c   1.000
_cell.angle_alpha   90.00
_cell.angle_beta   90.00
_cell.angle_gamma   90.00
#
_symmetry.space_group_name_H-M   'P 1'
#
loop_
_entity.id
_entity.type
_entity.pdbx_description
1 polymer ?
#
loop_
_entity_poly.entity_id
_entity_poly.type
_entity_poly.pdbx_seq_one_letter_code
_entity_poly.pdbx_strand_id
1 'polypeptide(L)'
;MDMGVLLAIELKKLNNDAYEWLKAIPPQHWSRSHFAGRAHCDALLNNLCETLNSKLVYIMKKLVIVQKTIEKCSGPLTPTATKTLEKIKGEAVEFRAVFYGNGKYQVTGGEGVDQCVFHITQHTCACNKWKVTGIPCKHRITVI
;
A
#
# COMPACT_ATOMS: atom_id res chain seq x y z
N MET A 1 -48.68 -5.05 4.23
CA MET A 1 -48.38 -5.22 5.66
C MET A 1 -46.93 -4.82 5.86
N ASP A 2 -46.66 -3.82 6.69
CA ASP A 2 -45.35 -3.18 6.80
C ASP A 2 -44.32 -4.11 7.49
N MET A 3 -43.29 -4.51 6.75
CA MET A 3 -42.19 -5.37 7.25
C MET A 3 -41.48 -4.78 8.47
N GLY A 4 -41.48 -3.44 8.66
CA GLY A 4 -40.83 -2.79 9.80
C GLY A 4 -41.52 -3.07 11.15
N VAL A 5 -42.85 -3.26 11.15
CA VAL A 5 -43.62 -3.52 12.37
C VAL A 5 -43.46 -4.96 12.86
N LEU A 6 -43.36 -5.92 11.93
CA LEU A 6 -43.14 -7.34 12.24
C LEU A 6 -41.75 -7.55 12.90
N LEU A 7 -40.73 -6.86 12.39
CA LEU A 7 -39.35 -6.99 12.88
C LEU A 7 -39.18 -6.46 14.32
N ALA A 8 -39.89 -5.39 14.68
CA ALA A 8 -39.87 -4.85 16.04
C ALA A 8 -40.54 -5.78 17.06
N ILE A 9 -41.59 -6.50 16.66
CA ILE A 9 -42.28 -7.48 17.51
C ILE A 9 -41.38 -8.70 17.75
N GLU A 10 -40.63 -9.15 16.73
CA GLU A 10 -39.65 -10.23 16.89
C GLU A 10 -38.46 -9.80 17.75
N LEU A 11 -37.97 -8.56 17.59
CA LEU A 11 -36.90 -8.01 18.42
C LEU A 11 -37.27 -8.01 19.90
N LYS A 12 -38.52 -7.65 20.24
CA LYS A 12 -39.01 -7.68 21.62
C LYS A 12 -38.96 -9.06 22.25
N LYS A 13 -39.25 -10.11 21.46
CA LYS A 13 -39.18 -11.51 21.92
C LYS A 13 -37.75 -11.98 22.16
N LEU A 14 -36.79 -11.48 21.37
CA LEU A 14 -35.37 -11.82 21.47
C LEU A 14 -34.66 -11.04 22.59
N ASN A 15 -34.90 -9.74 22.68
CA ASN A 15 -34.26 -8.85 23.63
C ASN A 15 -35.14 -7.61 23.88
N ASN A 16 -35.74 -7.56 25.07
CA ASN A 16 -36.65 -6.48 25.44
C ASN A 16 -35.92 -5.13 25.62
N ASP A 17 -34.66 -5.13 26.08
CA ASP A 17 -33.88 -3.90 26.27
C ASP A 17 -33.53 -3.26 24.92
N ALA A 18 -33.13 -4.09 23.95
CA ALA A 18 -32.90 -3.64 22.58
C ALA A 18 -34.17 -3.08 21.92
N TYR A 19 -35.33 -3.69 22.23
CA TYR A 19 -36.63 -3.18 21.76
C TYR A 19 -36.98 -1.82 22.34
N GLU A 20 -36.88 -1.63 23.66
CA GLU A 20 -37.18 -0.33 24.28
C GLU A 20 -36.20 0.75 23.83
N TRP A 21 -34.92 0.40 23.60
CA TRP A 21 -33.95 1.29 22.98
C TRP A 21 -34.36 1.71 21.55
N LEU A 22 -34.72 0.74 20.69
CA LEU A 22 -35.11 1.04 19.30
C LEU A 22 -36.40 1.88 19.24
N LYS A 23 -37.34 1.58 20.14
CA LYS A 23 -38.62 2.30 20.28
C LYS A 23 -38.44 3.76 20.70
N ALA A 24 -37.38 4.09 21.42
CA ALA A 24 -37.04 5.48 21.76
C ALA A 24 -36.55 6.31 20.55
N ILE A 25 -36.16 5.66 19.45
CA ILE A 25 -35.70 6.32 18.23
C ILE A 25 -36.89 6.55 17.30
N PRO A 26 -37.10 7.78 16.77
CA PRO A 26 -38.18 8.05 15.83
C PRO A 26 -38.15 7.10 14.61
N PRO A 27 -39.29 6.50 14.20
CA PRO A 27 -39.36 5.50 13.14
C PRO A 27 -38.77 5.92 11.79
N GLN A 28 -38.80 7.22 11.48
CA GLN A 28 -38.20 7.81 10.28
C GLN A 28 -36.68 7.59 10.15
N HIS A 29 -35.99 7.17 11.22
CA HIS A 29 -34.55 6.89 11.22
C HIS A 29 -34.19 5.42 11.01
N TRP A 30 -35.13 4.49 11.25
CA TRP A 30 -34.82 3.05 11.25
C TRP A 30 -35.84 2.19 10.49
N SER A 31 -37.05 2.69 10.25
CA SER A 31 -38.09 2.00 9.48
C SER A 31 -38.25 2.61 8.09
N ARG A 32 -38.00 1.78 7.07
CA ARG A 32 -38.14 2.17 5.64
C ARG A 32 -39.52 2.72 5.30
N SER A 33 -40.59 2.24 5.95
CA SER A 33 -41.96 2.71 5.71
C SER A 33 -42.21 4.15 6.14
N HIS A 34 -41.33 4.71 6.97
CA HIS A 34 -41.42 6.08 7.50
C HIS A 34 -40.36 7.02 6.89
N PHE A 35 -39.61 6.56 5.88
CA PHE A 35 -38.65 7.42 5.18
C PHE A 35 -39.37 8.41 4.27
N ALA A 36 -38.88 9.65 4.20
CA ALA A 36 -39.51 10.76 3.47
C ALA A 36 -39.54 10.63 1.93
N GLY A 37 -39.24 9.45 1.38
CA GLY A 37 -39.25 9.16 -0.06
C GLY A 37 -38.16 9.84 -0.90
N ARG A 38 -37.38 10.78 -0.34
CA ARG A 38 -36.30 11.49 -1.05
C ARG A 38 -35.09 10.60 -1.37
N ALA A 39 -34.92 9.50 -0.64
CA ALA A 39 -33.86 8.53 -0.89
C ALA A 39 -34.40 7.41 -1.80
N HIS A 40 -34.10 7.47 -3.09
CA HIS A 40 -34.49 6.47 -4.10
C HIS A 40 -33.50 5.29 -4.22
N CYS A 41 -32.56 5.17 -3.30
CA CYS A 41 -31.49 4.17 -3.36
C CYS A 41 -31.78 3.00 -2.42
N ASP A 42 -31.82 1.79 -2.97
CA ASP A 42 -31.95 0.54 -2.20
C ASP A 42 -30.70 0.18 -1.40
N ALA A 43 -29.59 0.92 -1.58
CA ALA A 43 -28.37 0.70 -0.85
C ALA A 43 -28.62 0.88 0.66
N LEU A 44 -28.55 -0.25 1.36
CA LEU A 44 -28.48 -0.28 2.80
C LEU A 44 -27.22 0.49 3.22
N LEU A 45 -27.38 1.61 3.93
CA LEU A 45 -26.28 2.42 4.48
C LEU A 45 -25.19 1.55 5.14
N ASN A 46 -25.60 0.42 5.72
CA ASN A 46 -24.69 -0.56 6.30
C ASN A 46 -23.64 -1.09 5.31
N ASN A 47 -24.00 -1.41 4.07
CA ASN A 47 -23.03 -1.94 3.08
C ASN A 47 -21.94 -0.91 2.73
N LEU A 48 -22.31 0.38 2.68
CA LEU A 48 -21.34 1.46 2.44
C LEU A 48 -20.45 1.66 3.66
N CYS A 49 -21.04 1.70 4.86
CA CYS A 49 -20.29 1.78 6.11
C CYS A 49 -19.34 0.59 6.29
N GLU A 50 -19.78 -0.63 5.99
CA GLU A 50 -18.96 -1.84 6.02
C GLU A 50 -17.79 -1.77 5.03
N THR A 51 -18.06 -1.35 3.79
CA THR A 51 -17.01 -1.20 2.77
C THR A 51 -15.97 -0.15 3.20
N LEU A 52 -16.42 0.99 3.71
CA LEU A 52 -15.54 2.05 4.20
C LEU A 52 -14.73 1.58 5.42
N ASN A 53 -15.38 0.98 6.42
CA ASN A 53 -14.75 0.47 7.63
C ASN A 53 -13.71 -0.60 7.31
N SER A 54 -14.01 -1.51 6.38
CA SER A 54 -13.05 -2.51 5.90
C SER A 54 -11.81 -1.87 5.28
N LYS A 55 -12.00 -0.79 4.49
CA LYS A 55 -10.89 -0.05 3.89
C LYS A 55 -10.07 0.73 4.92
N LEU A 56 -10.72 1.36 5.91
CA LEU A 56 -10.05 2.04 7.01
C LEU A 56 -9.19 1.06 7.82
N VAL A 57 -9.74 -0.10 8.21
CA VAL A 57 -8.99 -1.14 8.93
C VAL A 57 -7.78 -1.61 8.13
N TYR A 58 -7.93 -1.81 6.81
CA TYR A 58 -6.81 -2.16 5.94
C TYR A 58 -5.70 -1.09 5.95
N ILE A 59 -6.08 0.18 5.79
CA ILE A 59 -5.12 1.31 5.79
C ILE A 59 -4.42 1.42 7.14
N MET A 60 -5.16 1.33 8.26
CA MET A 60 -4.58 1.37 9.61
C MET A 60 -3.56 0.25 9.82
N LYS A 61 -3.87 -0.98 9.40
CA LYS A 61 -2.92 -2.10 9.46
C LYS A 61 -1.65 -1.81 8.64
N LYS A 62 -1.79 -1.22 7.45
CA LYS A 62 -0.64 -0.83 6.62
C LYS A 62 0.20 0.27 7.28
N LEU A 63 -0.42 1.29 7.88
CA LEU A 63 0.29 2.35 8.59
C LEU A 63 1.11 1.80 9.76
N VAL A 64 0.54 0.90 10.56
CA VAL A 64 1.28 0.25 11.66
C VAL A 64 2.47 -0.55 11.14
N ILE A 65 2.33 -1.25 10.01
CA ILE A 65 3.45 -1.96 9.38
C ILE A 65 4.54 -0.98 8.95
N VAL A 66 4.18 0.11 8.25
CA VAL A 66 5.14 1.14 7.81
C VAL A 66 5.86 1.75 9.01
N GLN A 67 5.13 2.11 10.07
CA GLN A 67 5.70 2.68 11.29
C GLN A 67 6.71 1.72 11.94
N LYS A 68 6.35 0.45 12.11
CA LYS A 68 7.26 -0.59 12.63
C LYS A 68 8.47 -0.83 11.72
N THR A 69 8.34 -0.62 10.41
CA THR A 69 9.47 -0.68 9.49
C THR A 69 10.38 0.52 9.66
N ILE A 70 9.83 1.74 9.80
CA ILE A 70 10.57 2.98 10.02
C ILE A 70 11.37 2.92 11.33
N GLU A 71 10.78 2.39 12.41
CA GLU A 71 11.46 2.22 13.71
C GLU A 71 12.69 1.32 13.62
N LYS A 72 12.75 0.42 12.64
CA LYS A 72 13.92 -0.46 12.41
C LYS A 72 14.97 0.18 11.49
N CYS A 73 14.67 1.31 10.87
CA CYS A 73 15.61 2.00 10.00
C CYS A 73 16.65 2.73 10.85
N SER A 74 17.92 2.37 10.70
CA SER A 74 19.05 3.10 11.29
C SER A 74 19.50 4.31 10.46
N GLY A 75 18.85 4.56 9.32
CA GLY A 75 19.21 5.60 8.38
C GLY A 75 18.11 5.83 7.33
N PRO A 76 18.43 6.44 6.18
CA PRO A 76 17.43 6.85 5.19
C PRO A 76 16.77 5.68 4.45
N LEU A 77 17.29 4.46 4.59
CA LEU A 77 16.83 3.27 3.88
C LEU A 77 16.24 2.24 4.85
N THR A 78 15.27 1.48 4.37
CA THR A 78 14.72 0.33 5.12
C THR A 78 15.79 -0.75 5.30
N PRO A 79 15.73 -1.57 6.37
CA PRO A 79 16.74 -2.61 6.61
C PRO A 79 16.97 -3.53 5.41
N THR A 80 15.89 -3.88 4.70
CA THR A 80 15.98 -4.68 3.47
C THR A 80 16.71 -3.94 2.36
N ALA A 81 16.35 -2.68 2.08
CA ALA A 81 17.00 -1.88 1.05
C ALA A 81 18.48 -1.64 1.38
N THR A 82 18.81 -1.37 2.66
CA THR A 82 20.19 -1.24 3.14
C THR A 82 20.98 -2.52 2.89
N LYS A 83 20.46 -3.68 3.32
CA LYS A 83 21.13 -4.97 3.13
C LYS A 83 21.32 -5.30 1.64
N THR A 84 20.32 -5.01 0.81
CA THR A 84 20.43 -5.17 -0.64
C THR A 84 21.50 -4.25 -1.22
N LEU A 85 21.53 -2.97 -0.82
CA LEU A 85 22.51 -2.02 -1.32
C LEU A 85 23.95 -2.41 -0.91
N GLU A 86 24.16 -2.80 0.34
CA GLU A 86 25.48 -3.26 0.81
C GLU A 86 25.96 -4.51 0.06
N LYS A 87 25.05 -5.45 -0.24
CA LYS A 87 25.40 -6.60 -1.10
C LYS A 87 25.84 -6.14 -2.49
N ILE A 88 25.10 -5.22 -3.11
CA ILE A 88 25.42 -4.71 -4.45
C ILE A 88 26.75 -3.94 -4.42
N LYS A 89 27.05 -3.19 -3.36
CA LYS A 89 28.36 -2.54 -3.17
C LYS A 89 29.49 -3.58 -3.13
N GLY A 90 29.30 -4.67 -2.40
CA GLY A 90 30.26 -5.78 -2.38
C GLY A 90 30.48 -6.39 -3.76
N GLU A 91 29.41 -6.65 -4.52
CA GLU A 91 29.50 -7.13 -5.91
C GLU A 91 30.21 -6.13 -6.83
N ALA A 92 30.00 -4.82 -6.63
CA ALA A 92 30.57 -3.77 -7.47
C ALA A 92 32.11 -3.64 -7.35
N VAL A 93 32.73 -4.21 -6.30
CA VAL A 93 34.19 -4.22 -6.11
C VAL A 93 34.91 -4.98 -7.23
N GLU A 94 34.28 -6.01 -7.79
CA GLU A 94 34.84 -6.84 -8.87
C GLU A 94 34.68 -6.21 -10.26
N PHE A 95 34.15 -5.00 -10.34
CA PHE A 95 33.86 -4.31 -11.60
C PHE A 95 34.82 -3.15 -11.82
N ARG A 96 35.13 -2.92 -13.10
CA ARG A 96 35.90 -1.78 -13.57
C ARG A 96 35.03 -0.92 -14.48
N ALA A 97 35.03 0.38 -14.24
CA ALA A 97 34.43 1.37 -15.13
C ALA A 97 35.49 2.08 -15.98
N VAL A 98 35.20 2.28 -17.26
CA VAL A 98 36.01 3.05 -18.20
C VAL A 98 35.14 4.11 -18.85
N PHE A 99 35.54 5.38 -18.71
CA PHE A 99 34.85 6.49 -19.36
C PHE A 99 35.13 6.48 -20.86
N TYR A 100 34.09 6.63 -21.68
CA TYR A 100 34.23 6.64 -23.15
C TYR A 100 33.56 7.84 -23.84
N GLY A 101 33.26 8.90 -23.08
CA GLY A 101 32.71 10.15 -23.60
C GLY A 101 31.20 10.30 -23.39
N ASN A 102 30.71 11.55 -23.55
CA ASN A 102 29.30 11.92 -23.41
C ASN A 102 28.61 11.42 -22.13
N GLY A 103 29.35 11.42 -21.00
CA GLY A 103 28.82 10.96 -19.72
C GLY A 103 28.54 9.46 -19.67
N LYS A 104 29.13 8.65 -20.54
CA LYS A 104 28.95 7.20 -20.58
C LYS A 104 30.20 6.46 -20.11
N TYR A 105 29.94 5.37 -19.38
CA TYR A 105 30.94 4.48 -18.81
C TYR A 105 30.65 3.06 -19.27
N GLN A 106 31.67 2.40 -19.82
CA GLN A 106 31.65 0.96 -20.04
C GLN A 106 32.06 0.31 -18.71
N VAL A 107 31.19 -0.51 -18.16
CA VAL A 107 31.40 -1.18 -16.87
C VAL A 107 31.49 -2.67 -17.12
N THR A 108 32.57 -3.29 -16.67
CA THR A 108 32.91 -4.68 -16.94
C THR A 108 33.32 -5.38 -15.65
N GLY A 109 32.79 -6.58 -15.41
CA GLY A 109 33.15 -7.44 -14.27
C GLY A 109 32.90 -8.91 -14.58
N GLY A 110 33.17 -9.78 -13.60
CA GLY A 110 33.05 -11.25 -13.77
C GLY A 110 33.92 -11.75 -14.92
N GLU A 111 35.19 -11.37 -14.93
CA GLU A 111 36.18 -11.76 -15.97
C GLU A 111 35.76 -11.41 -17.40
N GLY A 112 34.93 -10.36 -17.57
CA GLY A 112 34.48 -9.90 -18.88
C GLY A 112 33.13 -10.46 -19.33
N VAL A 113 32.48 -11.32 -18.54
CA VAL A 113 31.16 -11.86 -18.85
C VAL A 113 30.05 -10.83 -18.62
N ASP A 114 30.16 -10.02 -17.55
CA ASP A 114 29.17 -9.00 -17.23
C ASP A 114 29.64 -7.63 -17.71
N GLN A 115 29.04 -7.16 -18.80
CA GLN A 115 29.37 -5.89 -19.44
C GLN A 115 28.13 -5.04 -19.64
N CYS A 116 28.22 -3.76 -19.26
CA CYS A 116 27.10 -2.83 -19.40
C CYS A 116 27.58 -1.40 -19.60
N VAL A 117 26.80 -0.63 -20.36
CA VAL A 117 26.98 0.82 -20.45
C VAL A 117 26.10 1.50 -19.40
N PHE A 118 26.71 2.35 -18.59
CA PHE A 118 26.02 3.27 -17.69
C PHE A 118 26.21 4.73 -18.15
N HIS A 119 25.12 5.48 -18.27
CA HIS A 119 25.14 6.90 -18.56
C HIS A 119 24.87 7.69 -17.27
N ILE A 120 25.87 8.42 -16.77
CA ILE A 120 25.81 9.10 -15.47
C ILE A 120 24.79 10.24 -15.45
N THR A 121 24.79 11.09 -16.48
CA THR A 121 23.89 12.27 -16.58
C THR A 121 22.43 11.87 -16.75
N GLN A 122 22.16 10.82 -17.52
CA GLN A 122 20.80 10.31 -17.73
C GLN A 122 20.35 9.32 -16.66
N HIS A 123 21.25 8.93 -15.75
CA HIS A 123 21.04 7.86 -14.76
C HIS A 123 20.48 6.55 -15.37
N THR A 124 20.94 6.19 -16.56
CA THR A 124 20.45 5.01 -17.31
C THR A 124 21.51 3.93 -17.41
N CYS A 125 21.08 2.68 -17.24
CA CYS A 125 21.93 1.49 -17.38
C CYS A 125 21.20 0.47 -18.24
N ALA A 126 21.90 -0.20 -19.16
CA ALA A 126 21.26 -1.18 -20.05
C ALA A 126 20.67 -2.39 -19.29
N CYS A 127 21.14 -2.68 -18.07
CA CYS A 127 20.55 -3.74 -17.24
C CYS A 127 19.15 -3.41 -16.67
N ASN A 128 18.66 -2.16 -16.83
CA ASN A 128 17.35 -1.67 -16.38
C ASN A 128 16.98 -1.85 -14.90
N LYS A 129 17.85 -2.42 -14.06
CA LYS A 129 17.56 -2.69 -12.64
C LYS A 129 17.04 -1.46 -11.89
N TRP A 130 17.67 -0.28 -12.06
CA TRP A 130 17.20 0.95 -11.41
C TRP A 130 15.76 1.30 -11.77
N LYS A 131 15.38 1.19 -13.05
CA LYS A 131 14.01 1.50 -13.50
C LYS A 131 12.97 0.55 -12.92
N VAL A 132 13.36 -0.71 -12.70
CA VAL A 132 12.45 -1.77 -12.22
C VAL A 132 12.34 -1.75 -10.69
N THR A 133 13.46 -1.58 -9.99
CA THR A 133 13.52 -1.76 -8.52
C THR A 133 13.64 -0.47 -7.74
N GLY A 134 14.06 0.64 -8.37
CA GLY A 134 14.45 1.86 -7.66
C GLY A 134 15.72 1.71 -6.82
N ILE A 135 16.51 0.65 -7.02
CA ILE A 135 17.79 0.41 -6.32
C ILE A 135 18.93 0.43 -7.35
N PRO A 136 20.04 1.16 -7.10
CA PRO A 136 21.17 1.22 -8.03
C PRO A 136 21.71 -0.18 -8.32
N CYS A 137 22.00 -0.48 -9.59
CA CYS A 137 22.70 -1.71 -9.95
C CYS A 137 24.19 -1.61 -9.64
N LYS A 138 24.87 -2.75 -9.58
CA LYS A 138 26.32 -2.81 -9.45
C LYS A 138 27.05 -1.96 -10.49
N HIS A 139 26.61 -1.95 -11.76
CA HIS A 139 27.20 -1.09 -12.79
C HIS A 139 27.11 0.41 -12.49
N ARG A 140 25.99 0.85 -11.92
CA ARG A 140 25.79 2.25 -11.50
C ARG A 140 26.66 2.56 -10.29
N ILE A 141 26.74 1.65 -9.32
CA ILE A 141 27.55 1.83 -8.11
C ILE A 141 29.05 1.90 -8.45
N THR A 142 29.54 1.11 -9.40
CA THR A 142 30.95 1.16 -9.82
C THR A 142 31.37 2.53 -10.37
N VAL A 143 30.43 3.36 -10.82
CA VAL A 143 30.71 4.66 -11.45
C VAL A 143 30.56 5.85 -10.48
N ILE A 144 29.81 5.68 -9.39
CA ILE A 144 29.45 6.76 -8.42
C ILE A 144 30.28 6.60 -7.16
#